data_AF-E6PKG4-F1
#
_entry.id   AF-E6PKG4-F1
#
_cell.length_a   1.000
_cell.length_b   1.000
_cell.length_c   1.000
_cell.angle_alpha   90.00
_cell.angle_beta   90.00
_cell.angle_gamma   90.00
#
_symmetry.space_group_name_H-M   'P 1'
#
loop_
_entity.id
_entity.type
_entity.pdbx_description
1 polymer ?
#
loop_
_entity_poly.entity_id
_entity_poly.type
_entity_poly.pdbx_seq_one_letter_code
_entity_poly.pdbx_strand_id
1 'polypeptide(L)'
;MWPEIDRDWVTELNAWVDIVGKESPPVRITVAELERRANRRDWLLKRRHHLPLTMEFLDQAVETVEQFQLRRIHWAIAELELCGAPVKAWQIMRKAGLRSNNLARIHAILDEAPIVMRIAA
;
A
#
# COMPACT_ATOMS: atom_id res chain seq x y z
N MET A 1 17.57 26.42 -3.31
CA MET A 1 16.44 27.26 -2.84
C MET A 1 15.21 26.40 -2.55
N TRP A 2 14.20 26.88 -1.84
CA TRP A 2 12.99 26.08 -1.50
C TRP A 2 12.30 25.41 -2.70
N PRO A 3 12.10 26.07 -3.86
CA PRO A 3 11.48 25.41 -5.02
C PRO A 3 12.28 24.26 -5.64
N GLU A 4 13.61 24.24 -5.45
CA GLU A 4 14.44 23.10 -5.86
C GLU A 4 14.25 21.95 -4.89
N ILE A 5 14.32 22.24 -3.58
CA ILE A 5 14.10 21.25 -2.52
C ILE A 5 12.73 20.59 -2.66
N ASP A 6 11.68 21.36 -2.98
CA ASP A 6 10.32 20.83 -3.20
C ASP A 6 10.28 19.84 -4.37
N ARG A 7 10.92 20.17 -5.50
CA ARG A 7 11.00 19.26 -6.67
C ARG A 7 11.86 18.03 -6.42
N ASP A 8 12.97 18.20 -5.70
CA ASP A 8 13.87 17.09 -5.33
C ASP A 8 13.14 16.09 -4.44
N TRP A 9 12.32 16.59 -3.50
CA TRP A 9 11.48 15.74 -2.65
C TRP A 9 10.46 14.93 -3.44
N VAL A 10 9.78 15.52 -4.43
CA VAL A 10 8.85 14.77 -5.29
C VAL A 10 9.59 13.63 -6.00
N THR A 11 10.76 13.91 -6.57
CA THR A 11 11.59 12.90 -7.24
C THR A 11 12.00 11.77 -6.30
N GLU A 12 12.51 12.13 -5.12
CA GLU A 12 12.97 11.17 -4.11
C GLU A 12 11.82 10.31 -3.56
N LEU A 13 10.68 10.92 -3.23
CA LEU A 13 9.52 10.21 -2.69
C LEU A 13 8.87 9.31 -3.73
N ASN A 14 8.84 9.69 -5.01
CA ASN A 14 8.34 8.84 -6.07
C ASN A 14 9.13 7.53 -6.17
N ALA A 15 10.46 7.61 -6.10
CA ALA A 15 11.30 6.41 -6.07
C ALA A 15 10.99 5.53 -4.84
N TRP A 16 10.77 6.13 -3.67
CA TRP A 16 10.40 5.37 -2.47
C TRP A 16 9.01 4.75 -2.53
N VAL A 17 8.03 5.42 -3.12
CA VAL A 17 6.70 4.88 -3.37
C VAL A 17 6.79 3.63 -4.24
N ASP A 18 7.57 3.67 -5.32
CA ASP A 18 7.79 2.51 -6.19
C ASP A 18 8.46 1.33 -5.46
N ILE A 19 9.46 1.62 -4.63
CA ILE A 19 10.18 0.59 -3.86
C ILE A 19 9.26 -0.04 -2.81
N VAL A 20 8.62 0.78 -1.96
CA VAL A 20 7.73 0.33 -0.88
C VAL A 20 6.50 -0.40 -1.44
N GLY A 21 5.97 0.08 -2.57
CA GLY A 21 4.82 -0.52 -3.24
C GLY A 21 5.05 -1.95 -3.71
N LYS A 22 6.30 -2.33 -3.99
CA LYS A 22 6.70 -3.67 -4.45
C LYS A 22 7.10 -4.62 -3.33
N GLU A 23 7.11 -4.18 -2.08
CA GLU A 23 7.51 -5.04 -0.96
C GLU A 23 6.49 -6.14 -0.69
N SER A 24 7.02 -7.33 -0.37
CA SER A 24 6.26 -8.50 0.05
C SER A 24 6.83 -9.01 1.38
N PRO A 25 6.04 -9.04 2.47
CA PRO A 25 4.64 -8.64 2.55
C PRO A 25 4.43 -7.12 2.37
N PRO A 26 3.23 -6.68 1.94
CA PRO A 26 2.92 -5.26 1.72
C PRO A 26 3.16 -4.39 2.95
N VAL A 27 3.90 -3.29 2.75
CA VAL A 27 4.09 -2.20 3.73
C VAL A 27 3.27 -0.98 3.31
N ARG A 28 2.57 -0.35 4.26
CA ARG A 28 1.70 0.80 3.96
C ARG A 28 2.51 2.02 3.59
N ILE A 29 2.17 2.64 2.47
CA ILE A 29 2.76 3.89 2.04
C ILE A 29 2.10 5.03 2.82
N THR A 30 2.86 5.64 3.73
CA THR A 30 2.44 6.81 4.52
C THR A 30 3.54 7.86 4.47
N VAL A 31 3.23 9.12 4.78
CA VAL A 31 4.24 10.18 4.88
C VAL A 31 5.39 9.76 5.82
N ALA A 32 5.05 9.27 7.01
CA ALA A 32 6.04 8.84 8.00
C ALA A 32 6.90 7.67 7.51
N GLU A 33 6.31 6.72 6.78
CA GLU A 33 7.06 5.60 6.20
C GLU A 33 8.02 6.09 5.10
N LEU A 34 7.57 6.98 4.21
CA LEU A 34 8.41 7.54 3.16
C LEU A 34 9.56 8.39 3.75
N GLU A 35 9.28 9.23 4.74
CA GLU A 35 10.31 9.98 5.47
C GLU A 35 11.32 9.07 6.17
N ARG A 36 10.85 7.94 6.72
CA ARG A 36 11.71 6.94 7.35
C ARG A 36 12.64 6.32 6.31
N ARG A 37 12.17 6.02 5.09
CA ARG A 37 13.00 5.50 3.99
C ARG A 37 14.00 6.53 3.47
N ALA A 38 13.58 7.78 3.36
CA ALA A 38 14.43 8.91 2.98
C ALA A 38 15.41 9.36 4.09
N ASN A 39 15.42 8.68 5.25
CA ASN A 39 16.26 9.02 6.40
C ASN A 39 16.09 10.47 6.91
N ARG A 40 14.86 11.00 6.84
CA ARG A 40 14.53 12.40 7.17
C ARG A 40 13.17 12.47 7.89
N ARG A 41 13.09 11.86 9.07
CA ARG A 41 11.86 11.80 9.89
C ARG A 41 11.36 13.18 10.29
N ASP A 42 10.03 13.36 10.27
CA ASP A 42 9.30 14.56 10.66
C ASP A 42 9.78 15.84 9.97
N TRP A 43 10.19 15.73 8.70
CA TRP A 43 10.80 16.84 7.96
C TRP A 43 9.78 17.59 7.10
N LEU A 44 8.95 16.85 6.36
CA LEU A 44 8.02 17.32 5.33
C LEU A 44 6.90 18.15 5.95
N LEU A 45 6.13 17.57 6.89
CA LEU A 45 4.94 18.21 7.43
C LEU A 45 5.25 19.52 8.18
N LYS A 46 6.42 19.61 8.83
CA LYS A 46 6.89 20.84 9.50
C LYS A 46 7.22 21.97 8.53
N ARG A 47 7.39 21.67 7.24
CA ARG A 47 7.81 22.60 6.18
C ARG A 47 6.81 22.68 5.03
N ARG A 48 5.59 22.14 5.21
CA ARG A 48 4.54 22.07 4.17
C ARG A 48 4.30 23.38 3.42
N HIS A 49 4.42 24.53 4.09
CA HIS A 49 4.23 25.85 3.47
C HIS A 49 5.29 26.20 2.41
N HIS A 50 6.45 25.55 2.46
CA HIS A 50 7.52 25.69 1.47
C HIS A 50 7.53 24.55 0.45
N LEU A 51 6.66 23.55 0.58
CA LEU A 51 6.67 22.31 -0.20
C LEU A 51 5.33 22.01 -0.88
N PRO A 52 4.69 22.97 -1.57
CA PRO A 52 3.37 22.75 -2.16
C PRO A 52 3.33 21.56 -3.13
N LEU A 53 4.36 21.36 -3.96
CA LEU A 53 4.39 20.25 -4.92
C LEU A 53 4.52 18.91 -4.21
N THR A 54 5.34 18.85 -3.17
CA THR A 54 5.48 17.64 -2.36
C THR A 54 4.17 17.30 -1.64
N MET A 55 3.44 18.29 -1.13
CA MET A 55 2.16 18.03 -0.47
C MET A 55 1.12 17.48 -1.46
N GLU A 56 1.03 18.07 -2.66
CA GLU A 56 0.14 17.57 -3.72
C GLU A 56 0.49 16.13 -4.14
N PHE A 57 1.78 15.83 -4.30
CA PHE A 57 2.25 14.48 -4.59
C PHE A 57 1.86 13.50 -3.47
N LEU A 58 2.10 13.86 -2.21
CA LEU A 58 1.79 13.00 -1.07
C LEU A 58 0.30 12.70 -0.97
N ASP A 59 -0.58 13.66 -1.24
CA ASP A 59 -2.04 13.46 -1.22
C ASP A 59 -2.50 12.35 -2.19
N GLN A 60 -1.77 12.15 -3.28
CA GLN A 60 -2.05 11.10 -4.27
C GLN A 60 -1.31 9.80 -3.96
N ALA A 61 -0.10 9.88 -3.41
CA ALA A 61 0.79 8.74 -3.24
C ALA A 61 0.55 7.94 -1.95
N VAL A 62 0.08 8.57 -0.87
CA VAL A 62 -0.11 7.88 0.41
C VAL A 62 -1.41 7.08 0.43
N GLU A 63 -1.35 5.90 1.04
CA GLU A 63 -2.52 5.01 1.14
C GLU A 63 -3.38 5.38 2.34
N THR A 64 -4.69 5.39 2.16
CA THR A 64 -5.65 5.26 3.25
C THR A 64 -5.53 3.88 3.92
N VAL A 65 -6.18 3.71 5.07
CA VAL A 65 -6.22 2.40 5.74
C VAL A 65 -6.93 1.38 4.85
N GLU A 66 -8.00 1.80 4.19
CA GLU A 66 -8.85 0.98 3.33
C GLU A 66 -8.11 0.51 2.08
N GLN A 67 -7.40 1.43 1.39
CA GLN A 67 -6.56 1.10 0.23
C GLN A 67 -5.49 0.07 0.59
N PHE A 68 -4.80 0.28 1.73
CA PHE A 68 -3.77 -0.65 2.19
C PHE A 68 -4.33 -2.02 2.56
N GLN A 69 -5.48 -2.07 3.24
CA GLN A 69 -6.17 -3.32 3.56
C GLN A 69 -6.55 -4.09 2.30
N LEU A 70 -7.08 -3.39 1.29
CA LEU A 70 -7.43 -4.00 0.01
C LEU A 70 -6.20 -4.60 -0.69
N ARG A 71 -5.09 -3.85 -0.76
CA ARG A 71 -3.83 -4.35 -1.32
C ARG A 71 -3.31 -5.60 -0.59
N ARG A 72 -3.42 -5.63 0.74
CA ARG A 72 -3.06 -6.81 1.55
C ARG A 72 -3.97 -8.01 1.30
N ILE A 73 -5.26 -7.79 1.05
CA ILE A 73 -6.20 -8.86 0.68
C ILE A 73 -5.79 -9.49 -0.66
N HIS A 74 -5.56 -8.67 -1.69
CA HIS A 74 -5.13 -9.17 -3.00
C HIS A 74 -3.78 -9.90 -2.94
N TRP A 75 -2.80 -9.34 -2.23
CA TRP A 75 -1.52 -10.02 -1.99
C TRP A 75 -1.71 -11.37 -1.30
N ALA A 76 -2.52 -11.43 -0.24
CA ALA A 76 -2.75 -12.67 0.49
C ALA A 76 -3.44 -13.74 -0.39
N ILE A 77 -4.37 -13.33 -1.26
CA ILE A 77 -4.99 -14.24 -2.22
C ILE A 77 -3.94 -14.78 -3.21
N ALA A 78 -3.17 -13.90 -3.84
CA ALA A 78 -2.16 -14.29 -4.82
C ALA A 78 -1.10 -15.23 -4.22
N GLU A 79 -0.66 -14.97 -2.99
CA GLU A 79 0.26 -15.84 -2.26
C GLU A 79 -0.33 -17.22 -1.96
N LEU A 80 -1.61 -17.28 -1.57
CA LEU A 80 -2.29 -18.56 -1.31
C LEU A 80 -2.46 -19.36 -2.60
N GLU A 81 -2.82 -18.71 -3.70
CA GLU A 81 -2.92 -19.31 -5.03
C GLU A 81 -1.57 -19.85 -5.50
N LEU A 82 -0.51 -19.05 -5.39
CA LEU A 82 0.85 -19.43 -5.79
C LEU A 82 1.37 -20.64 -5.01
N CYS A 83 1.05 -20.74 -3.71
CA CYS A 83 1.44 -21.87 -2.87
C CYS A 83 0.50 -23.09 -3.00
N GLY A 84 -0.54 -23.04 -3.84
CA GLY A 84 -1.55 -24.11 -3.94
C GLY A 84 -2.35 -24.32 -2.65
N ALA A 85 -2.38 -23.31 -1.76
CA ALA A 85 -3.10 -23.37 -0.51
C ALA A 85 -4.59 -23.01 -0.71
N PRO A 86 -5.50 -23.47 0.15
CA PRO A 86 -6.91 -23.12 0.00
C PRO A 86 -7.14 -21.61 0.20
N VAL A 87 -7.88 -21.00 -0.72
CA VAL A 87 -8.19 -19.56 -0.71
C VAL A 87 -9.54 -19.35 -0.03
N LYS A 88 -9.59 -19.55 1.29
CA LYS A 88 -10.80 -19.29 2.11
C LYS A 88 -10.71 -17.92 2.78
N ALA A 89 -11.85 -17.26 3.01
CA ALA A 89 -11.91 -15.92 3.60
C ALA A 89 -11.09 -15.78 4.90
N TRP A 90 -11.18 -16.77 5.80
CA TRP A 90 -10.40 -16.74 7.05
C TRP A 90 -8.88 -16.95 6.82
N GLN A 91 -8.46 -17.69 5.80
CA GLN A 91 -7.04 -17.90 5.47
C GLN A 91 -6.45 -16.62 4.91
N ILE A 92 -7.18 -15.96 4.00
CA ILE A 92 -6.84 -14.64 3.46
C ILE A 92 -6.73 -13.63 4.59
N MET A 93 -7.74 -13.55 5.48
CA MET A 93 -7.74 -12.65 6.62
C MET A 93 -6.49 -12.83 7.49
N ARG A 94 -6.15 -14.08 7.86
CA ARG A 94 -4.97 -14.38 8.66
C ARG A 94 -3.67 -14.03 7.93
N LYS A 95 -3.52 -14.44 6.67
CA LYS A 95 -2.32 -14.17 5.86
C LYS A 95 -2.14 -12.67 5.66
N ALA A 96 -3.22 -11.94 5.37
CA ALA A 96 -3.26 -10.48 5.28
C ALA A 96 -3.08 -9.77 6.64
N GLY A 97 -3.06 -10.48 7.78
CA GLY A 97 -2.93 -9.87 9.11
C GLY A 97 -4.09 -8.92 9.46
N LEU A 98 -5.30 -9.20 8.97
CA LEU A 98 -6.50 -8.40 9.18
C LEU A 98 -7.37 -8.97 10.29
N ARG A 99 -8.23 -8.10 10.86
CA ARG A 99 -9.23 -8.49 11.87
C ARG A 99 -10.52 -8.98 11.20
N SER A 100 -11.38 -9.63 12.00
CA SER A 100 -12.65 -10.23 11.55
C SER A 100 -13.62 -9.25 10.89
N ASN A 101 -13.55 -7.95 11.21
CA ASN A 101 -14.35 -6.92 10.55
C ASN A 101 -14.05 -6.77 9.04
N ASN A 102 -12.96 -7.34 8.54
CA ASN A 102 -12.64 -7.38 7.11
C ASN A 102 -13.25 -8.59 6.39
N LEU A 103 -13.83 -9.58 7.10
CA LEU A 103 -14.35 -10.80 6.47
C LEU A 103 -15.43 -10.51 5.44
N ALA A 104 -16.37 -9.61 5.73
CA ALA A 104 -17.43 -9.24 4.78
C ALA A 104 -16.86 -8.71 3.46
N ARG A 105 -15.81 -7.86 3.54
CA ARG A 105 -15.11 -7.34 2.36
C ARG A 105 -14.37 -8.45 1.60
N ILE A 106 -13.71 -9.37 2.32
CA ILE A 106 -13.01 -10.49 1.70
C ILE A 106 -14.01 -11.42 0.97
N HIS A 107 -15.18 -11.66 1.56
CA HIS A 107 -16.23 -12.43 0.90
C HIS A 107 -16.69 -11.78 -0.39
N ALA A 108 -17.01 -10.49 -0.38
CA ALA A 108 -17.39 -9.75 -1.59
C ALA A 108 -16.35 -9.88 -2.72
N ILE A 109 -15.05 -9.76 -2.40
CA ILE A 109 -13.96 -9.90 -3.38
C ILE A 109 -13.91 -11.32 -3.97
N LEU A 110 -14.13 -12.35 -3.15
CA LEU A 110 -14.13 -13.73 -3.63
C LEU A 110 -15.36 -14.07 -4.48
N ASP A 111 -16.50 -13.43 -4.20
CA ASP A 111 -17.74 -13.62 -4.95
C ASP A 111 -17.67 -12.95 -6.33
N GLU A 112 -17.03 -11.79 -6.44
CA GLU A 112 -16.84 -11.06 -7.72
C GLU A 112 -15.85 -11.75 -8.66
N ALA A 113 -14.79 -12.38 -8.12
CA ALA A 113 -13.77 -13.08 -8.90
C ALA A 113 -13.48 -14.47 -8.32
N PRO A 114 -14.34 -15.46 -8.63
CA PRO A 114 -14.17 -16.82 -8.13
C PRO A 114 -12.83 -17.42 -8.56
N ILE A 115 -12.17 -18.13 -7.65
CA ILE A 115 -10.84 -18.75 -7.85
C ILE A 115 -10.79 -19.59 -9.13
N VAL A 116 -11.88 -20.27 -9.48
CA VAL A 116 -12.01 -21.10 -10.68
C VAL A 116 -11.80 -20.33 -11.99
N MET A 117 -12.07 -19.03 -12.03
CA MET A 117 -11.84 -18.19 -13.23
C MET A 117 -10.38 -17.75 -13.37
N ARG A 118 -9.56 -17.87 -12.32
CA ARG A 118 -8.19 -17.31 -12.27
C ARG A 118 -7.10 -18.33 -12.63
N ILE A 119 -7.42 -19.63 -12.62
CA ILE A 119 -6.52 -20.73 -12.98
C ILE A 119 -6.64 -21.09 -14.48
N ALA A 120 -7.65 -20.56 -15.18
CA ALA A 120 -7.97 -20.90 -16.57
C ALA A 120 -7.39 -19.95 -17.63
N ALA A 121 -6.43 -19.08 -17.27
CA ALA A 121 -5.80 -18.11 -18.16
C ALA A 121 -4.28 -18.33 -18.26
#